data_AF-A0A0L0BRD6-F1
#
_entry.id   AF-A0A0L0BRD6-F1
#
_cell.length_a   1.000
_cell.length_b   1.000
_cell.length_c   1.000
_cell.angle_alpha   90.00
_cell.angle_beta   90.00
_cell.angle_gamma   90.00
#
_symmetry.space_group_name_H-M   'P 1'
#
loop_
_entity.id
_entity.type
_entity.pdbx_description
1 polymer ?
#
loop_
_entity_poly.entity_id
_entity_poly.type
_entity_poly.pdbx_seq_one_letter_code
_entity_poly.pdbx_strand_id
1 'polypeptide(L)'
;MASEHLTEDFKTKINRFQKVPCIIDDGFKLAESIAILRYLSSKGKIPEYLYPKYFVEQARVDEFLEWQHITLRATCSLYFRTVWLDPLLTGKKPSQEKIENLKSYMEINLGIIENIWLENSDFLCGKHMTVADIFAACEIEQTRMADYDVRIKHPKIRAWLKRVRAACNPHYDHAHQFVYKISGTAPHSKL
;
A
#
# COMPACT_ATOMS: atom_id res chain seq x y z
N MET A 1 -12.64 8.59 14.90
CA MET A 1 -11.60 7.57 15.12
C MET A 1 -10.90 7.94 16.42
N ALA A 2 -10.89 7.04 17.41
CA ALA A 2 -10.21 7.30 18.67
C ALA A 2 -8.69 7.21 18.47
N SER A 3 -7.94 8.15 19.03
CA SER A 3 -6.47 8.20 18.99
C SER A 3 -5.85 7.15 19.94
N GLU A 4 -6.34 5.92 19.91
CA GLU A 4 -5.95 4.84 20.84
C GLU A 4 -4.44 4.58 20.82
N HIS A 5 -3.83 4.68 19.63
CA HIS A 5 -2.38 4.54 19.44
C HIS A 5 -1.56 5.61 20.17
N LEU A 6 -2.14 6.76 20.51
CA LEU A 6 -1.48 7.86 21.22
C LEU A 6 -1.52 7.72 22.76
N THR A 7 -2.14 6.66 23.28
CA THR A 7 -2.15 6.40 24.73
C THR A 7 -0.79 5.89 25.23
N GLU A 8 -0.47 6.18 26.50
CA GLU A 8 0.72 5.61 27.16
C GLU A 8 0.60 4.08 27.30
N ASP A 9 -0.61 3.55 27.46
CA ASP A 9 -0.87 2.12 27.46
C ASP A 9 -0.47 1.46 26.14
N PHE A 10 -0.82 2.07 24.99
CA PHE A 10 -0.38 1.57 23.68
C PHE A 10 1.14 1.65 23.53
N LYS A 11 1.76 2.77 23.95
CA LYS A 11 3.21 2.97 23.88
C LYS A 11 3.99 1.91 24.67
N THR A 12 3.55 1.64 25.90
CA THR A 12 4.24 0.74 26.83
C THR A 12 3.93 -0.72 26.54
N LYS A 13 2.66 -1.06 26.25
CA LYS A 13 2.20 -2.45 26.11
C LYS A 13 2.27 -2.96 24.67
N ILE A 14 2.13 -2.09 23.67
CA ILE A 14 1.95 -2.51 22.27
C ILE A 14 3.14 -2.11 21.38
N ASN A 15 3.33 -0.82 21.13
CA ASN A 15 4.39 -0.32 20.24
C ASN A 15 4.93 1.01 20.74
N ARG A 16 6.24 1.03 21.07
CA ARG A 16 6.98 2.21 21.55
C ARG A 16 6.92 3.42 20.61
N PHE A 17 6.62 3.20 19.33
CA PHE A 17 6.50 4.26 18.32
C PHE A 17 5.08 4.79 18.15
N GLN A 18 4.09 4.23 18.85
CA GLN A 18 2.68 4.67 18.79
C GLN A 18 2.14 4.68 17.36
N LYS A 19 2.51 3.67 16.57
CA LYS A 19 2.08 3.52 15.17
C LYS A 19 1.55 2.11 14.91
N VAL A 20 0.74 2.00 13.88
CA VAL A 20 0.31 0.73 13.29
C VAL A 20 0.88 0.60 11.86
N PRO A 21 1.12 -0.62 11.36
CA PRO A 21 0.91 -1.91 12.03
C PRO A 21 2.02 -2.26 13.03
N CYS A 22 1.65 -3.12 13.98
CA CYS A 22 2.54 -3.74 14.97
C CYS A 22 1.99 -5.11 15.35
N ILE A 23 2.86 -6.04 15.74
CA ILE A 23 2.48 -7.37 16.26
C ILE A 23 3.09 -7.59 17.64
N ILE A 24 2.42 -8.44 18.41
CA ILE A 24 2.95 -9.05 19.63
C ILE A 24 2.86 -10.56 19.42
N ASP A 25 4.00 -11.23 19.36
CA ASP A 25 4.09 -12.68 19.14
C ASP A 25 4.89 -13.28 20.31
N ASP A 26 4.20 -14.00 21.20
CA ASP A 26 4.76 -14.54 22.45
C ASP A 26 5.54 -13.50 23.29
N GLY A 27 5.02 -12.28 23.37
CA GLY A 27 5.63 -11.16 24.11
C GLY A 27 6.68 -10.37 23.32
N PHE A 28 7.12 -10.85 22.16
CA PHE A 28 7.99 -10.10 21.26
C PHE A 28 7.20 -9.02 20.50
N LYS A 29 7.58 -7.76 20.69
CA LYS A 29 6.91 -6.59 20.07
C LYS A 29 7.68 -6.15 18.83
N LEU A 30 7.01 -6.17 17.68
CA LEU A 30 7.60 -5.76 16.41
C LEU A 30 6.71 -4.74 15.68
N ALA A 31 7.34 -3.71 15.13
CA ALA A 31 6.72 -2.68 14.31
C ALA A 31 7.34 -2.70 12.90
N GLU A 32 6.76 -1.91 11.99
CA GLU A 32 7.07 -1.85 10.56
C GLU A 32 6.55 -3.05 9.77
N SER A 33 5.70 -2.78 8.78
CA SER A 33 5.00 -3.82 8.00
C SER A 33 5.95 -4.78 7.28
N ILE A 34 7.06 -4.30 6.72
CA ILE A 34 8.07 -5.16 6.08
C ILE A 34 8.80 -6.01 7.10
N ALA A 35 9.18 -5.45 8.26
CA ALA A 35 9.85 -6.22 9.30
C ALA A 35 8.93 -7.33 9.83
N ILE A 36 7.65 -7.02 10.04
CA ILE A 36 6.60 -7.98 10.40
C ILE A 36 6.48 -9.08 9.34
N LEU A 37 6.42 -8.71 8.06
CA LEU A 37 6.38 -9.64 6.94
C LEU A 37 7.59 -10.60 6.95
N ARG A 38 8.81 -10.07 7.06
CA ARG A 38 10.05 -10.86 7.09
C ARG A 38 10.08 -11.81 8.31
N TYR A 39 9.64 -11.32 9.47
CA TYR A 39 9.52 -12.11 10.69
C TYR A 39 8.52 -13.27 10.54
N LEU A 40 7.31 -12.98 10.04
CA LEU A 40 6.29 -14.00 9.81
C LEU A 40 6.72 -15.00 8.74
N SER A 41 7.42 -14.57 7.69
CA SER A 41 7.98 -15.48 6.68
C SER A 41 9.05 -16.40 7.26
N SER A 42 9.93 -15.85 8.11
CA SER A 42 10.94 -16.64 8.83
C SER A 42 10.31 -17.68 9.77
N LYS A 43 9.14 -17.38 10.35
CA LYS A 43 8.32 -18.33 11.13
C LYS A 43 7.49 -19.30 10.28
N GLY A 44 7.62 -19.28 8.95
CA GLY A 44 6.86 -20.13 8.04
C GLY A 44 5.36 -19.78 7.96
N LYS A 45 4.98 -18.56 8.33
CA LYS A 45 3.58 -18.08 8.30
C LYS A 45 3.20 -17.42 6.99
N ILE A 46 4.19 -17.12 6.14
CA ILE A 46 3.99 -16.56 4.80
C ILE A 46 4.36 -17.65 3.79
N PRO A 47 3.48 -18.00 2.83
CA PRO A 47 3.82 -18.92 1.77
C PRO A 47 5.03 -18.44 0.95
N GLU A 48 5.93 -19.36 0.61
CA GLU A 48 7.19 -19.01 -0.08
C GLU A 48 6.95 -18.43 -1.48
N TYR A 49 5.84 -18.75 -2.14
CA TYR A 49 5.52 -18.13 -3.42
C TYR A 49 5.20 -16.63 -3.30
N LEU A 50 4.76 -16.15 -2.13
CA LEU A 50 4.50 -14.73 -1.88
C LEU A 50 5.77 -13.98 -1.45
N TYR A 51 6.65 -14.64 -0.69
CA TYR A 51 7.94 -14.10 -0.31
C TYR A 51 9.01 -15.19 -0.48
N PRO A 52 9.58 -15.31 -1.69
CA PRO A 52 10.56 -16.34 -2.02
C PRO A 52 11.76 -16.30 -1.10
N LYS A 53 12.37 -17.46 -0.86
CA LYS A 53 13.63 -17.60 -0.11
C LYS A 53 14.85 -17.87 -1.02
N TYR A 54 14.65 -17.80 -2.33
CA TYR A 54 15.73 -17.97 -3.30
C TYR A 54 16.40 -16.62 -3.54
N PHE A 55 17.73 -16.59 -3.44
CA PHE A 55 18.53 -15.36 -3.33
C PHE A 55 18.16 -14.26 -4.33
N VAL A 56 18.02 -14.55 -5.62
CA VAL A 56 17.69 -13.52 -6.64
C VAL A 56 16.24 -13.06 -6.52
N GLU A 57 15.31 -14.00 -6.34
CA GLU A 57 13.86 -13.70 -6.31
C GLU A 57 13.50 -12.91 -5.06
N GLN A 58 14.04 -13.33 -3.91
CA GLN A 58 13.89 -12.61 -2.65
C GLN A 58 14.49 -11.20 -2.75
N ALA A 59 15.70 -11.07 -3.31
CA ALA A 59 16.35 -9.78 -3.47
C ALA A 59 15.55 -8.83 -4.37
N ARG A 60 14.89 -9.33 -5.43
CA ARG A 60 14.02 -8.50 -6.27
C ARG A 60 12.77 -8.03 -5.53
N VAL A 61 12.19 -8.87 -4.68
CA VAL A 61 11.06 -8.48 -3.82
C VAL A 61 11.52 -7.47 -2.78
N ASP A 62 12.66 -7.69 -2.13
CA ASP A 62 13.21 -6.76 -1.14
C ASP A 62 13.55 -5.40 -1.77
N GLU A 63 14.11 -5.37 -2.97
CA GLU A 63 14.37 -4.13 -3.70
C GLU A 63 13.09 -3.29 -3.87
N PHE A 64 11.98 -3.92 -4.29
CA PHE A 64 10.71 -3.22 -4.39
C PHE A 64 10.21 -2.73 -3.02
N LEU A 65 10.25 -3.61 -2.02
CA LEU A 65 9.77 -3.32 -0.67
C LEU A 65 10.53 -2.16 -0.03
N GLU A 66 11.84 -2.07 -0.22
CA GLU A 66 12.64 -0.91 0.24
C GLU A 66 12.38 0.33 -0.62
N TRP A 67 12.30 0.17 -1.94
CA TRP A 67 12.07 1.27 -2.89
C TRP A 67 10.75 1.99 -2.61
N GLN A 68 9.64 1.27 -2.39
CA GLN A 68 8.31 1.87 -2.26
C GLN A 68 8.21 2.88 -1.11
N HIS A 69 9.03 2.71 -0.05
CA HIS A 69 8.86 3.46 1.20
C HIS A 69 8.91 4.97 1.01
N ILE A 70 9.87 5.45 0.22
CA ILE A 70 10.09 6.88 -0.01
C ILE A 70 9.61 7.31 -1.41
N THR A 71 8.99 6.40 -2.16
CA THR A 71 8.53 6.62 -3.54
C THR A 71 7.01 6.44 -3.61
N LEU A 72 6.52 5.27 -3.98
CA LEU A 72 5.09 4.97 -4.16
C LEU A 72 4.29 5.27 -2.89
N ARG A 73 4.64 4.66 -1.75
CA ARG A 73 3.93 4.88 -0.48
C ARG A 73 3.95 6.34 -0.07
N ALA A 74 5.11 6.97 -0.11
CA ALA A 74 5.26 8.36 0.32
C ALA A 74 4.40 9.30 -0.52
N THR A 75 4.44 9.16 -1.84
CA THR A 75 3.72 10.05 -2.75
C THR A 75 2.21 9.80 -2.76
N CYS A 76 1.77 8.54 -2.84
CA CYS A 76 0.34 8.19 -2.74
C CYS A 76 -0.25 8.59 -1.39
N SER A 77 0.46 8.33 -0.27
CA SER A 77 -0.02 8.69 1.06
C SER A 77 -0.07 10.19 1.28
N LEU A 78 0.92 10.94 0.78
CA LEU A 78 0.95 12.40 0.93
C LEU A 78 -0.18 13.05 0.13
N TYR A 79 -0.41 12.60 -1.11
CA TYR A 79 -1.54 13.06 -1.92
C TYR A 79 -2.87 12.75 -1.22
N PHE A 80 -3.11 11.48 -0.85
CA PHE A 80 -4.32 11.06 -0.15
C PHE A 80 -4.56 11.85 1.13
N ARG A 81 -3.53 12.00 1.98
CA ARG A 81 -3.66 12.71 3.26
C ARG A 81 -4.00 14.16 3.05
N THR A 82 -3.28 14.87 2.19
CA THR A 82 -3.48 16.30 1.97
C THR A 82 -4.81 16.62 1.28
N VAL A 83 -5.27 15.78 0.35
CA VAL A 83 -6.50 16.04 -0.42
C VAL A 83 -7.75 15.59 0.34
N TRP A 84 -7.67 14.51 1.12
CA TRP A 84 -8.84 13.91 1.77
C TRP A 84 -8.78 13.93 3.31
N LEU A 85 -7.71 13.41 3.91
CA LEU A 85 -7.66 13.23 5.37
C LEU A 85 -7.52 14.54 6.14
N ASP A 86 -6.60 15.42 5.74
CA ASP A 86 -6.34 16.69 6.43
C ASP A 86 -7.56 17.62 6.37
N PRO A 87 -8.27 17.78 5.23
CA PRO A 87 -9.53 18.51 5.20
C PRO A 87 -10.60 17.90 6.08
N LEU A 88 -10.70 16.57 6.15
CA LEU A 88 -11.63 15.87 7.03
C LEU A 88 -11.35 16.14 8.52
N LEU A 89 -10.07 16.23 8.90
CA LEU A 89 -9.65 16.46 10.30
C LEU A 89 -9.67 17.94 10.71
N THR A 90 -9.35 18.84 9.78
CA THR A 90 -9.10 20.27 10.10
C THR A 90 -10.13 21.22 9.53
N GLY A 91 -10.97 20.78 8.60
CA GLY A 91 -11.88 21.63 7.83
C GLY A 91 -11.19 22.52 6.77
N LYS A 92 -9.86 22.46 6.65
CA LYS A 92 -9.09 23.31 5.73
C LYS A 92 -8.72 22.54 4.46
N LYS A 93 -9.11 23.08 3.30
CA LYS A 93 -8.74 22.52 2.00
C LYS A 93 -7.32 22.99 1.59
N PRO A 94 -6.51 22.14 0.93
CA PRO A 94 -5.24 22.56 0.36
C PRO A 94 -5.44 23.54 -0.81
N SER A 95 -4.42 24.33 -1.12
CA SER A 95 -4.41 25.15 -2.34
C SER A 95 -4.32 24.28 -3.58
N GLN A 96 -4.83 24.80 -4.71
CA GLN A 96 -4.76 24.09 -5.99
C GLN A 96 -3.33 23.75 -6.40
N GLU A 97 -2.40 24.70 -6.23
CA GLU A 97 -0.96 24.51 -6.48
C GLU A 97 -0.40 23.33 -5.66
N LYS A 98 -0.79 23.21 -4.38
CA LYS A 98 -0.33 22.10 -3.53
C LYS A 98 -0.86 20.76 -4.04
N ILE A 99 -2.12 20.70 -4.45
CA ILE A 99 -2.74 19.49 -5.02
C ILE A 99 -1.98 19.07 -6.29
N GLU A 100 -1.72 20.02 -7.19
CA GLU A 100 -1.04 19.77 -8.47
C GLU A 100 0.40 19.28 -8.28
N ASN A 101 1.15 19.91 -7.37
CA ASN A 101 2.51 19.48 -7.04
C ASN A 101 2.55 18.05 -6.48
N LEU A 102 1.67 17.73 -5.51
CA LEU A 102 1.60 16.37 -4.95
C LEU A 102 1.16 15.34 -5.99
N LYS A 103 0.20 15.70 -6.84
CA LYS A 103 -0.26 14.86 -7.94
C LYS A 103 0.88 14.58 -8.91
N SER A 104 1.67 15.59 -9.28
CA SER A 104 2.83 15.42 -10.17
C SER A 104 3.84 14.41 -9.61
N TYR A 105 4.20 14.51 -8.32
CA TYR A 105 5.11 13.54 -7.69
C TYR A 105 4.53 12.12 -7.64
N MET A 106 3.24 11.99 -7.37
CA MET A 106 2.56 10.69 -7.40
C MET A 106 2.57 10.11 -8.83
N GLU A 107 2.22 10.89 -9.85
CA GLU A 107 2.20 10.45 -11.26
C GLU A 107 3.58 9.99 -11.75
N ILE A 108 4.67 10.65 -11.32
CA ILE A 108 6.03 10.22 -11.65
C ILE A 108 6.29 8.79 -11.12
N ASN A 109 5.91 8.51 -9.87
CA ASN A 109 6.12 7.20 -9.25
C ASN A 109 5.17 6.13 -9.83
N LEU A 110 3.93 6.49 -10.17
CA LEU A 110 3.03 5.62 -10.92
C LEU A 110 3.59 5.30 -12.31
N GLY A 111 4.23 6.27 -12.97
CA GLY A 111 4.96 6.05 -14.21
C GLY A 111 6.12 5.06 -14.05
N ILE A 112 6.84 5.07 -12.92
CA ILE A 112 7.88 4.08 -12.61
C ILE A 112 7.27 2.69 -12.41
N ILE A 113 6.12 2.57 -11.72
CA ILE A 113 5.39 1.30 -11.63
C ILE A 113 5.05 0.76 -13.01
N GLU A 114 4.48 1.58 -13.90
CA GLU A 114 4.01 1.14 -15.21
C GLU A 114 5.14 0.80 -16.19
N ASN A 115 6.21 1.60 -16.19
CA ASN A 115 7.24 1.52 -17.21
C ASN A 115 8.48 0.75 -16.79
N ILE A 116 8.72 0.57 -15.49
CA ILE A 116 9.89 -0.15 -14.97
C ILE A 116 9.44 -1.45 -14.31
N TRP A 117 8.61 -1.35 -13.26
CA TRP A 117 8.24 -2.55 -12.49
C TRP A 117 7.28 -3.49 -13.25
N LEU A 118 6.39 -2.94 -14.06
CA LEU A 118 5.44 -3.70 -14.90
C LEU A 118 5.84 -3.71 -16.38
N GLU A 119 7.10 -3.39 -16.72
CA GLU A 119 7.52 -3.19 -18.11
C GLU A 119 7.12 -4.38 -19.00
N ASN A 120 7.59 -5.57 -18.61
CA ASN A 120 7.47 -6.82 -19.37
C ASN A 120 6.96 -7.99 -18.50
N SER A 121 6.16 -7.69 -17.47
CA SER A 121 5.71 -8.71 -16.51
C SER A 121 4.27 -8.51 -16.04
N ASP A 122 3.67 -9.61 -15.60
CA ASP A 122 2.30 -9.62 -15.08
C ASP A 122 2.22 -9.10 -13.63
N PHE A 123 3.32 -9.24 -12.87
CA PHE A 123 3.47 -8.79 -11.48
C PHE A 123 4.80 -8.05 -11.30
N LEU A 124 4.95 -7.28 -10.22
CA LEU A 124 6.05 -6.33 -10.05
C LEU A 124 7.43 -6.97 -10.01
N CYS A 125 7.52 -8.20 -9.51
CA CYS A 125 8.78 -8.92 -9.34
C CYS A 125 8.89 -10.15 -10.25
N GLY A 126 8.02 -10.30 -11.25
CA GLY A 126 8.07 -11.39 -12.22
C GLY A 126 6.70 -11.94 -12.62
N LYS A 127 6.66 -13.22 -13.01
CA LYS A 127 5.46 -13.88 -13.53
C LYS A 127 4.44 -14.27 -12.45
N HIS A 128 4.84 -14.26 -11.19
CA HIS A 128 4.02 -14.69 -10.07
C HIS A 128 3.82 -13.53 -9.08
N MET A 129 2.64 -13.50 -8.47
CA MET A 129 2.33 -12.51 -7.44
C MET A 129 3.19 -12.72 -6.20
N THR A 130 3.74 -11.64 -5.69
CA THR A 130 4.50 -11.60 -4.44
C THR A 130 3.89 -10.58 -3.48
N VAL A 131 4.46 -10.47 -2.29
CA VAL A 131 4.10 -9.41 -1.34
C VAL A 131 4.40 -8.00 -1.84
N ALA A 132 5.33 -7.83 -2.78
CA ALA A 132 5.53 -6.55 -3.45
C ALA A 132 4.23 -6.05 -4.09
N ASP A 133 3.49 -6.95 -4.73
CA ASP A 133 2.23 -6.63 -5.39
C ASP A 133 1.15 -6.22 -4.39
N ILE A 134 1.09 -6.92 -3.25
CA ILE A 134 0.11 -6.63 -2.18
C ILE A 134 0.38 -5.24 -1.58
N PHE A 135 1.64 -4.92 -1.27
CA PHE A 135 2.01 -3.62 -0.72
C PHE A 135 1.68 -2.48 -1.69
N ALA A 136 2.09 -2.62 -2.94
CA ALA A 136 1.83 -1.61 -3.97
C ALA A 136 0.31 -1.41 -4.20
N ALA A 137 -0.47 -2.49 -4.19
CA ALA A 137 -1.90 -2.40 -4.43
C ALA A 137 -2.61 -1.62 -3.32
N CYS A 138 -2.26 -1.86 -2.06
CA CYS A 138 -2.77 -1.09 -0.91
C CYS A 138 -2.41 0.40 -1.03
N GLU A 139 -1.18 0.71 -1.45
CA GLU A 139 -0.71 2.09 -1.62
C GLU A 139 -1.43 2.84 -2.74
N ILE A 140 -1.75 2.15 -3.83
CA ILE A 140 -2.47 2.71 -4.98
C ILE A 140 -3.96 2.85 -4.70
N GLU A 141 -4.60 1.84 -4.09
CA GLU A 141 -6.05 1.86 -3.83
C GLU A 141 -6.48 3.05 -2.95
N GLN A 142 -5.63 3.49 -2.01
CA GLN A 142 -5.96 4.60 -1.12
C GLN A 142 -6.21 5.93 -1.86
N THR A 143 -5.63 6.12 -3.05
CA THR A 143 -5.75 7.40 -3.79
C THR A 143 -7.18 7.65 -4.25
N ARG A 144 -7.99 6.58 -4.41
CA ARG A 144 -9.41 6.68 -4.77
C ARG A 144 -10.23 7.42 -3.71
N MET A 145 -9.82 7.37 -2.44
CA MET A 145 -10.47 8.17 -1.40
C MET A 145 -10.27 9.67 -1.60
N ALA A 146 -9.20 10.07 -2.28
CA ALA A 146 -8.90 11.44 -2.68
C ALA A 146 -9.37 11.76 -4.11
N ASP A 147 -10.41 11.08 -4.58
CA ASP A 147 -11.00 11.26 -5.92
C ASP A 147 -9.98 11.09 -7.06
N TYR A 148 -8.96 10.24 -6.83
CA TYR A 148 -7.96 9.92 -7.84
C TYR A 148 -7.92 8.43 -8.15
N ASP A 149 -8.53 8.07 -9.28
CA ASP A 149 -8.49 6.71 -9.79
C ASP A 149 -7.35 6.51 -10.80
N VAL A 150 -6.26 5.92 -10.32
CA VAL A 150 -5.07 5.58 -11.13
C VAL A 150 -5.41 4.73 -12.35
N ARG A 151 -6.46 3.92 -12.29
CA ARG A 151 -6.87 2.99 -13.36
C ARG A 151 -7.32 3.71 -14.64
N ILE A 152 -7.66 4.99 -14.55
CA ILE A 152 -8.12 5.79 -15.68
C ILE A 152 -6.96 6.09 -16.64
N LYS A 153 -5.79 6.43 -16.12
CA LYS A 153 -4.63 6.84 -16.92
C LYS A 153 -3.57 5.76 -17.13
N HIS A 154 -3.51 4.79 -16.22
CA HIS A 154 -2.44 3.79 -16.17
C HIS A 154 -2.95 2.39 -16.55
N PRO A 155 -3.02 2.06 -17.85
CA PRO A 155 -3.62 0.81 -18.31
C PRO A 155 -2.92 -0.46 -17.81
N LYS A 156 -1.59 -0.47 -17.66
CA LYS A 156 -0.87 -1.63 -17.10
C LYS A 156 -1.18 -1.79 -15.61
N ILE A 157 -1.21 -0.69 -14.85
CA ILE A 157 -1.62 -0.72 -13.43
C ILE A 157 -3.05 -1.21 -13.31
N ARG A 158 -3.97 -0.75 -14.17
CA ARG A 158 -5.35 -1.25 -14.19
C ARG A 158 -5.43 -2.76 -14.41
N ALA A 159 -4.67 -3.29 -15.37
CA ALA A 159 -4.64 -4.73 -15.64
C ALA A 159 -4.01 -5.52 -14.48
N TRP A 160 -2.90 -5.01 -13.93
CA TRP A 160 -2.20 -5.58 -12.79
C TRP A 160 -3.07 -5.60 -11.52
N LEU A 161 -3.74 -4.50 -11.14
CA LEU A 161 -4.66 -4.46 -10.00
C LEU A 161 -5.78 -5.50 -10.13
N LYS A 162 -6.30 -5.74 -11.34
CA LYS A 162 -7.29 -6.80 -11.59
C LYS A 162 -6.73 -8.18 -11.27
N ARG A 163 -5.48 -8.47 -11.68
CA ARG A 163 -4.81 -9.75 -11.38
C ARG A 163 -4.54 -9.91 -9.89
N VAL A 164 -4.00 -8.88 -9.22
CA VAL A 164 -3.72 -8.90 -7.78
C VAL A 164 -5.00 -9.11 -6.98
N ARG A 165 -6.06 -8.37 -7.29
CA ARG A 165 -7.37 -8.55 -6.65
C ARG A 165 -7.91 -9.97 -6.86
N ALA A 166 -7.85 -10.50 -8.08
CA ALA A 166 -8.33 -11.85 -8.37
C ALA A 166 -7.56 -12.91 -7.56
N ALA A 167 -6.24 -12.76 -7.43
CA ALA A 167 -5.40 -13.70 -6.69
C ALA A 167 -5.53 -13.57 -5.16
N CYS A 168 -5.91 -12.40 -4.64
CA CYS A 168 -6.03 -12.15 -3.19
C CYS A 168 -7.47 -12.22 -2.66
N ASN A 169 -8.47 -12.42 -3.52
CA ASN A 169 -9.86 -12.44 -3.08
C ASN A 169 -10.20 -13.72 -2.29
N PRO A 170 -11.06 -13.63 -1.26
CA PRO A 170 -11.90 -12.48 -0.89
C PRO A 170 -11.23 -11.43 0.02
N HIS A 171 -9.99 -11.68 0.46
CA HIS A 171 -9.32 -10.82 1.44
C HIS A 171 -9.01 -9.42 0.91
N TYR A 172 -8.74 -9.30 -0.40
CA TYR A 172 -8.53 -8.01 -1.04
C TYR A 172 -9.76 -7.10 -0.89
N ASP A 173 -10.94 -7.58 -1.27
CA ASP A 173 -12.17 -6.78 -1.17
C ASP A 173 -12.53 -6.45 0.27
N HIS A 174 -12.36 -7.41 1.18
CA HIS A 174 -12.61 -7.19 2.59
C HIS A 174 -11.70 -6.08 3.14
N ALA A 175 -10.39 -6.15 2.90
CA ALA A 175 -9.44 -5.14 3.37
C ALA A 175 -9.73 -3.73 2.82
N HIS A 176 -10.28 -3.63 1.60
CA HIS A 176 -10.55 -2.35 0.93
C HIS A 176 -11.99 -1.85 1.08
N GLN A 177 -12.85 -2.47 1.91
CA GLN A 177 -14.24 -2.04 2.10
C GLN A 177 -14.37 -0.55 2.45
N PHE A 178 -13.48 -0.04 3.30
CA PHE A 178 -13.48 1.37 3.68
C PHE A 178 -13.14 2.27 2.48
N VAL A 179 -12.14 1.89 1.67
CA VAL A 179 -11.78 2.61 0.44
C VAL A 179 -12.98 2.68 -0.51
N TYR A 180 -13.67 1.56 -0.73
CA TYR A 180 -14.84 1.52 -1.62
C TYR A 180 -15.99 2.37 -1.12
N LYS A 181 -16.24 2.37 0.19
CA LYS A 181 -17.27 3.21 0.81
C LYS A 181 -16.98 4.71 0.61
N ILE A 182 -15.74 5.13 0.85
CA ILE A 182 -15.36 6.54 0.75
C ILE A 182 -15.29 7.02 -0.70
N SER A 183 -14.70 6.22 -1.58
CA SER A 183 -14.52 6.57 -2.99
C SER A 183 -15.78 6.42 -3.85
N GLY A 184 -16.88 5.89 -3.29
CA GLY A 184 -18.11 5.61 -4.04
C GLY A 184 -17.95 4.59 -5.17
N THR A 185 -16.80 3.93 -5.26
CA THR A 185 -16.47 3.02 -6.35
C THR A 185 -16.33 1.60 -5.80
N ALA A 186 -17.30 0.75 -6.11
CA ALA A 186 -17.26 -0.68 -5.78
C ALA A 186 -16.05 -1.36 -6.45
N PRO A 187 -15.60 -2.54 -5.99
CA PRO A 187 -14.52 -3.25 -6.67
C PRO A 187 -14.86 -3.65 -8.12
N HIS A 188 -16.17 -3.79 -8.39
CA HIS A 188 -16.74 -4.01 -9.72
C HIS A 188 -17.32 -2.74 -10.35
N SER A 189 -17.12 -1.55 -9.76
CA SER A 189 -17.52 -0.32 -10.42
C SER A 189 -16.77 -0.28 -11.75
N LYS A 190 -17.53 -0.54 -12.81
CA LYS A 190 -17.12 -0.24 -14.16
C LYS A 190 -16.62 1.21 -14.15
N LEU A 191 -15.42 1.40 -14.69
CA LEU A 191 -15.38 2.36 -15.78
C LEU A 191 -16.27 1.77 -16.87
#